data_AF-A0A2V8YMK1-F1
#
_entry.id   AF-A0A2V8YMK1-F1
#
_cell.length_a   1.000
_cell.length_b   1.000
_cell.length_c   1.000
_cell.angle_alpha   90.00
_cell.angle_beta   90.00
_cell.angle_gamma   90.00
#
_symmetry.space_group_name_H-M   'P 1'
#
loop_
_entity.id
_entity.type
_entity.pdbx_description
1 polymer ?
#
loop_
_entity_poly.entity_id
_entity_poly.type
_entity_poly.pdbx_seq_one_letter_code
_entity_poly.pdbx_strand_id
1 'polypeptide(L)'
;MKVRKSYLVVMAGLVIVALAVALPARKASANGDESQFIAASSLLAGLAPGAAFPFIDTTPHGIAQAHIAITDSTSDCHAAAAAPDNIKILVGQAGVALVSVMDKTTNTGITTTQGQCVFHVTINAGHAGVPSTVTDIVVLNGGSSALTGINTVTASATVRVGEVTANWHQHGHDVGVGNSN
;
A
#
# COMPACT_ATOMS: atom_id res chain seq x y z
N MET A 1 6.38 -70.75 3.39
CA MET A 1 5.88 -69.59 2.61
C MET A 1 5.51 -68.36 3.46
N LYS A 2 6.11 -68.12 4.64
CA LYS A 2 5.73 -66.99 5.53
C LYS A 2 6.65 -65.77 5.45
N VAL A 3 7.92 -65.94 5.07
CA VAL A 3 8.94 -64.86 5.10
C VAL A 3 8.87 -63.92 3.88
N ARG A 4 8.56 -64.45 2.67
CA ARG A 4 8.43 -63.65 1.44
C ARG A 4 7.28 -62.63 1.47
N LYS A 5 6.18 -62.97 2.16
CA LYS A 5 4.98 -62.12 2.23
C LYS A 5 5.22 -60.89 3.13
N SER A 6 5.97 -61.05 4.21
CA SER A 6 6.32 -59.94 5.12
C SER A 6 7.28 -58.94 4.48
N TYR A 7 8.26 -59.40 3.69
CA TYR A 7 9.20 -58.52 2.98
C TYR A 7 8.52 -57.65 1.91
N LEU A 8 7.56 -58.21 1.17
CA LEU A 8 6.80 -57.44 0.17
C LEU A 8 5.95 -56.34 0.79
N VAL A 9 5.36 -56.59 1.97
CA VAL A 9 4.57 -55.59 2.69
C VAL A 9 5.44 -54.45 3.23
N VAL A 10 6.62 -54.77 3.76
CA VAL A 10 7.57 -53.75 4.26
C VAL A 10 8.12 -52.89 3.13
N MET A 11 8.48 -53.50 1.99
CA MET A 11 9.00 -52.76 0.83
C MET A 11 7.91 -51.89 0.19
N ALA A 12 6.67 -52.37 0.09
CA ALA A 12 5.55 -51.55 -0.39
C ALA A 12 5.29 -50.35 0.53
N GLY A 13 5.34 -50.54 1.86
CA GLY A 13 5.19 -49.46 2.83
C GLY A 13 6.30 -48.41 2.71
N LEU A 14 7.56 -48.83 2.55
CA LEU A 14 8.71 -47.93 2.38
C LEU A 14 8.64 -47.12 1.08
N VAL A 15 8.18 -47.71 -0.02
CA VAL A 15 7.99 -47.01 -1.29
C VAL A 15 6.87 -45.97 -1.21
N ILE A 16 5.77 -46.28 -0.51
CA ILE A 16 4.67 -45.32 -0.32
C ILE A 16 5.09 -44.14 0.56
N VAL A 17 5.87 -44.38 1.62
CA VAL A 17 6.41 -43.31 2.48
C VAL A 17 7.41 -42.45 1.70
N ALA A 18 8.29 -43.05 0.89
CA ALA A 18 9.24 -42.32 0.06
C ALA A 18 8.54 -41.48 -1.03
N LEU A 19 7.44 -41.97 -1.62
CA LEU A 19 6.63 -41.19 -2.55
C LEU A 19 5.96 -39.99 -1.85
N ALA A 20 5.54 -40.14 -0.60
CA ALA A 20 4.88 -39.06 0.14
C ALA A 20 5.82 -37.89 0.49
N VAL A 21 7.13 -38.13 0.69
CA VAL A 21 8.12 -37.07 0.92
C VAL A 21 8.73 -36.48 -0.37
N ALA A 22 8.66 -37.21 -1.48
CA ALA A 22 9.17 -36.74 -2.78
C ALA A 22 8.13 -35.97 -3.61
N LEU A 23 6.85 -36.04 -3.24
CA LEU A 23 5.84 -35.16 -3.81
C LEU A 23 6.12 -33.74 -3.30
N PRO A 24 6.43 -32.76 -4.17
CA PRO A 24 6.44 -31.38 -3.74
C PRO A 24 5.04 -31.13 -3.20
N ALA A 25 4.94 -30.81 -1.91
CA ALA A 25 3.74 -30.20 -1.38
C ALA A 25 3.50 -29.02 -2.31
N ARG A 26 2.52 -29.14 -3.22
CA ARG A 26 1.96 -27.98 -3.91
C ARG A 26 1.57 -27.10 -2.76
N LYS A 27 2.37 -26.05 -2.51
CA LYS A 27 1.90 -24.94 -1.72
C LYS A 27 0.54 -24.64 -2.32
N ALA A 28 -0.50 -24.74 -1.50
CA ALA A 28 -1.74 -24.11 -1.85
C ALA A 28 -1.33 -22.66 -2.11
N SER A 29 -1.20 -22.32 -3.39
CA SER A 29 -1.10 -20.94 -3.81
C SER A 29 -2.45 -20.40 -3.39
N ALA A 30 -2.46 -19.78 -2.22
CA ALA A 30 -3.55 -18.92 -1.83
C ALA A 30 -3.55 -17.85 -2.92
N ASN A 31 -4.39 -18.06 -3.93
CA ASN A 31 -4.64 -17.09 -4.99
C ASN A 31 -5.50 -15.98 -4.37
N GLY A 32 -4.94 -15.30 -3.38
CA GLY A 32 -5.47 -14.10 -2.77
C GLY A 32 -4.52 -12.99 -3.17
N ASP A 33 -5.06 -11.89 -3.70
CA ASP A 33 -4.31 -10.67 -3.96
C ASP A 33 -3.44 -10.38 -2.72
N GLU A 34 -2.11 -10.53 -2.85
CA GLU A 34 -1.23 -10.26 -1.72
C GLU A 34 -1.39 -8.78 -1.36
N SER A 35 -1.81 -8.52 -0.13
CA SER A 35 -1.95 -7.16 0.38
C SER A 35 -0.92 -6.92 1.46
N GLN A 36 -0.15 -5.85 1.33
CA GLN A 36 0.81 -5.40 2.33
C GLN A 36 0.25 -4.22 3.11
N PHE A 37 0.44 -4.23 4.42
CA PHE A 37 0.16 -3.08 5.27
C PHE A 37 1.41 -2.23 5.46
N ILE A 38 1.29 -0.91 5.25
CA ILE A 38 2.35 0.07 5.47
C ILE A 38 1.85 1.11 6.46
N ALA A 39 2.73 1.58 7.34
CA ALA A 39 2.45 2.70 8.23
C ALA A 39 3.64 3.67 8.25
N ALA A 40 3.36 4.96 8.26
CA ALA A 40 4.34 6.03 8.26
C ALA A 40 3.87 7.19 9.17
N SER A 41 4.83 7.91 9.74
CA SER A 41 4.58 9.09 10.57
C SER A 41 5.69 10.12 10.38
N SER A 42 5.34 11.39 10.30
CA SER A 42 6.32 12.49 10.22
C SER A 42 5.85 13.75 10.95
N LEU A 43 6.83 14.49 11.46
CA LEU A 43 6.67 15.90 11.81
C LEU A 43 6.90 16.75 10.56
N LEU A 44 5.97 17.66 10.28
CA LEU A 44 5.99 18.53 9.10
C LEU A 44 6.30 19.97 9.51
N ALA A 45 7.59 20.23 9.72
CA ALA A 45 8.09 21.55 10.07
C ALA A 45 8.82 22.18 8.88
N GLY A 46 8.59 23.48 8.64
CA GLY A 46 9.36 24.27 7.69
C GLY A 46 9.05 24.00 6.21
N LEU A 47 8.00 23.24 5.88
CA LEU A 47 7.56 23.09 4.48
C LEU A 47 7.20 24.47 3.93
N ALA A 48 7.93 24.93 2.91
CA ALA A 48 7.69 26.21 2.26
C ALA A 48 6.29 26.26 1.59
N PRO A 49 5.74 27.46 1.33
CA PRO A 49 4.49 27.60 0.57
C PRO A 49 4.53 26.85 -0.76
N GLY A 50 3.52 26.02 -1.02
CA GLY A 50 3.45 25.19 -2.23
C GLY A 50 4.41 23.99 -2.26
N ALA A 51 5.22 23.77 -1.22
CA ALA A 51 6.10 22.61 -1.14
C ALA A 51 5.29 21.33 -0.86
N ALA A 52 5.66 20.27 -1.57
CA ALA A 52 5.10 18.93 -1.44
C ALA A 52 6.09 18.00 -0.72
N PHE A 53 5.58 17.17 0.17
CA PHE A 53 6.32 16.13 0.87
C PHE A 53 5.73 14.76 0.48
N PRO A 54 6.46 13.93 -0.29
CA PRO A 54 6.05 12.56 -0.55
C PRO A 54 5.95 11.80 0.77
N PHE A 55 4.77 11.28 1.09
CA PHE A 55 4.52 10.66 2.39
C PHE A 55 4.47 9.13 2.28
N ILE A 56 3.63 8.61 1.39
CA ILE A 56 3.65 7.22 0.96
C ILE A 56 3.80 7.22 -0.55
N ASP A 57 4.87 6.60 -1.03
CA ASP A 57 5.06 6.23 -2.44
C ASP A 57 5.22 4.72 -2.49
N THR A 58 4.31 4.08 -3.20
CA THR A 58 4.26 2.62 -3.34
C THR A 58 4.48 2.18 -4.78
N THR A 59 4.78 3.11 -5.68
CA THR A 59 4.96 2.85 -7.11
C THR A 59 5.91 1.67 -7.32
N PRO A 60 5.52 0.64 -8.11
CA PRO A 60 4.33 0.56 -8.97
C PRO A 60 3.08 -0.06 -8.30
N HIS A 61 3.13 -0.42 -7.02
CA HIS A 61 2.05 -1.07 -6.30
C HIS A 61 0.93 -0.09 -5.95
N GLY A 62 -0.33 -0.54 -6.06
CA GLY A 62 -1.49 0.32 -5.85
C GLY A 62 -1.97 0.32 -4.40
N ILE A 63 -2.28 1.50 -3.86
CA ILE A 63 -2.94 1.69 -2.57
C ILE A 63 -4.44 1.41 -2.74
N ALA A 64 -4.95 0.37 -2.07
CA ALA A 64 -6.38 0.07 -2.06
C ALA A 64 -7.15 1.00 -1.11
N GLN A 65 -6.58 1.21 0.07
CA GLN A 65 -7.15 1.99 1.15
C GLN A 65 -6.04 2.64 1.96
N ALA A 66 -6.27 3.84 2.46
CA ALA A 66 -5.42 4.47 3.45
C ALA A 66 -6.24 5.24 4.50
N HIS A 67 -5.73 5.25 5.72
CA HIS A 67 -6.21 6.09 6.81
C HIS A 67 -5.11 7.04 7.22
N ILE A 68 -5.39 8.33 7.20
CA ILE A 68 -4.45 9.39 7.52
C ILE A 68 -5.02 10.20 8.66
N ALA A 69 -4.19 10.48 9.67
CA ALA A 69 -4.47 11.50 10.67
C ALA A 69 -3.45 12.63 10.53
N ILE A 70 -3.95 13.86 10.46
CA ILE A 70 -3.13 15.07 10.36
C ILE A 70 -3.44 15.95 11.56
N THR A 71 -2.40 16.40 12.24
CA THR A 71 -2.52 17.46 13.24
C THR A 71 -2.08 18.77 12.60
N ASP A 72 -2.95 19.77 12.67
CA ASP A 72 -2.70 21.13 12.19
C ASP A 72 -2.82 22.15 13.33
N SER A 73 -2.10 23.27 13.22
CA SER A 73 -2.08 24.37 14.19
C SER A 73 -3.27 25.32 14.06
N THR A 74 -4.49 24.80 13.99
CA THR A 74 -5.72 25.59 13.93
C THR A 74 -6.45 25.60 15.27
N SER A 75 -7.02 26.76 15.62
CA SER A 75 -7.92 26.92 16.76
C SER A 75 -9.37 26.55 16.44
N ASP A 76 -9.73 26.46 15.15
CA ASP A 76 -11.08 26.09 14.72
C ASP A 76 -11.24 24.56 14.69
N CYS A 77 -11.36 23.98 15.89
CA CYS A 77 -11.43 22.53 16.07
C CYS A 77 -12.82 22.07 16.51
N HIS A 78 -13.68 21.82 15.53
CA HIS A 78 -14.98 21.20 15.71
C HIS A 78 -15.35 20.37 14.48
N ALA A 79 -16.25 19.40 14.66
CA ALA A 79 -16.63 18.51 13.58
C ALA A 79 -17.20 19.31 12.38
N ALA A 80 -16.79 18.93 11.17
CA ALA A 80 -17.16 19.60 9.93
C ALA A 80 -16.67 21.06 9.76
N ALA A 81 -15.70 21.53 10.56
CA ALA A 81 -14.98 22.77 10.25
C ALA A 81 -14.33 22.69 8.88
N ALA A 82 -14.07 23.85 8.26
CA ALA A 82 -13.32 23.90 7.01
C ALA A 82 -11.95 23.19 7.17
N ALA A 83 -11.52 22.51 6.12
CA ALA A 83 -10.16 22.01 6.06
C ALA A 83 -9.17 23.19 6.07
N PRO A 84 -8.04 23.06 6.77
CA PRO A 84 -7.02 24.09 6.80
C PRO A 84 -6.40 24.31 5.42
N ASP A 85 -6.19 25.57 5.02
CA ASP A 85 -5.55 25.87 3.74
C ASP A 85 -4.07 25.49 3.73
N ASN A 86 -3.43 25.51 4.90
CA ASN A 86 -2.00 25.28 5.05
C ASN A 86 -1.60 23.80 4.99
N ILE A 87 -2.50 22.82 5.18
CA ILE A 87 -2.16 21.40 4.98
C ILE A 87 -3.21 20.74 4.09
N LYS A 88 -2.77 20.17 2.97
CA LYS A 88 -3.61 19.39 2.06
C LYS A 88 -3.04 17.99 1.89
N ILE A 89 -3.91 17.00 1.80
CA ILE A 89 -3.55 15.64 1.37
C ILE A 89 -3.92 15.50 -0.08
N LEU A 90 -2.92 15.22 -0.90
CA LEU A 90 -3.06 14.93 -2.32
C LEU A 90 -2.85 13.45 -2.57
N VAL A 91 -3.70 12.85 -3.39
CA VAL A 91 -3.62 11.44 -3.74
C VAL A 91 -3.70 11.23 -5.25
N GLY A 92 -3.04 10.19 -5.74
CA GLY A 92 -3.12 9.83 -7.14
C GLY A 92 -1.97 8.91 -7.53
N GLN A 93 -1.65 8.94 -8.81
CA GLN A 93 -0.55 8.17 -9.38
C GLN A 93 0.69 9.06 -9.56
N ALA A 94 1.87 8.51 -9.28
CA ALA A 94 3.15 9.17 -9.51
C ALA A 94 3.22 9.75 -10.93
N GLY A 95 3.68 10.99 -11.03
CA GLY A 95 3.86 11.70 -12.30
C GLY A 95 2.56 12.17 -12.97
N VAL A 96 1.39 12.02 -12.34
CA VAL A 96 0.09 12.47 -12.83
C VAL A 96 -0.47 13.58 -11.93
N ALA A 97 -1.57 14.21 -12.34
CA ALA A 97 -2.33 15.12 -11.49
C ALA A 97 -2.85 14.40 -10.23
N LEU A 98 -2.54 14.96 -9.06
CA LEU A 98 -3.03 14.50 -7.76
C LEU A 98 -4.28 15.28 -7.38
N VAL A 99 -5.21 14.62 -6.68
CA VAL A 99 -6.46 15.24 -6.21
C VAL A 99 -6.38 15.51 -4.72
N SER A 100 -6.88 16.66 -4.29
CA SER A 100 -7.04 16.95 -2.85
C SER A 100 -8.23 16.17 -2.30
N VAL A 101 -7.99 15.41 -1.25
CA VAL A 101 -9.02 14.58 -0.58
C VAL A 101 -9.41 15.12 0.80
N MET A 102 -8.72 16.15 1.26
CA MET A 102 -9.10 16.84 2.48
C MET A 102 -10.20 17.85 2.17
N ASP A 103 -11.33 17.71 2.85
CA ASP A 103 -12.41 18.69 2.86
C ASP A 103 -12.98 18.81 4.28
N LYS A 104 -14.01 19.64 4.47
CA LYS A 104 -14.62 19.83 5.78
C LYS A 104 -15.11 18.54 6.44
N THR A 105 -15.53 17.54 5.68
CA THR A 105 -16.05 16.26 6.20
C THR A 105 -14.97 15.43 6.88
N THR A 106 -13.70 15.72 6.60
CA THR A 106 -12.55 15.04 7.21
C THR A 106 -12.16 15.60 8.59
N ASN A 107 -12.69 16.76 8.98
CA ASN A 107 -12.46 17.32 10.31
C ASN A 107 -13.36 16.62 11.34
N THR A 108 -12.74 15.84 12.22
CA THR A 108 -13.43 15.14 13.31
C THR A 108 -13.63 16.01 14.55
N GLY A 109 -13.01 17.19 14.62
CA GLY A 109 -13.07 18.10 15.77
C GLY A 109 -12.35 17.58 17.01
N ILE A 110 -11.31 16.75 16.84
CA ILE A 110 -10.58 16.14 17.96
C ILE A 110 -9.35 16.99 18.27
N THR A 111 -9.17 17.35 19.54
CA THR A 111 -7.99 18.05 20.04
C THR A 111 -7.55 17.49 21.38
N THR A 112 -6.24 17.36 21.56
CA THR A 112 -5.60 17.06 22.86
C THR A 112 -4.79 18.24 23.38
N THR A 113 -4.71 19.34 22.61
CA THR A 113 -3.84 20.48 22.91
C THR A 113 -4.45 21.75 22.32
N GLN A 114 -4.56 22.80 23.14
CA GLN A 114 -5.15 24.07 22.70
C GLN A 114 -4.43 24.62 21.47
N GLY A 115 -5.20 24.99 20.44
CA GLY A 115 -4.67 25.49 19.17
C GLY A 115 -4.17 24.41 18.20
N GLN A 116 -4.48 23.14 18.46
CA GLN A 116 -4.27 22.05 17.51
C GLN A 116 -5.58 21.33 17.21
N CYS A 117 -5.72 20.83 15.98
CA CYS A 117 -6.83 19.97 15.59
C CYS A 117 -6.37 18.77 14.78
N VAL A 118 -7.02 17.63 14.99
CA VAL A 118 -6.77 16.38 14.27
C VAL A 118 -7.84 16.17 13.20
N PHE A 119 -7.37 15.94 11.98
CA PHE A 119 -8.16 15.66 10.78
C PHE A 119 -7.95 14.21 10.36
N HIS A 120 -9.03 13.48 10.14
CA HIS A 120 -8.97 12.10 9.69
C HIS A 120 -9.44 11.99 8.25
N VAL A 121 -8.55 11.54 7.38
CA VAL A 121 -8.85 11.28 5.97
C VAL A 121 -8.86 9.78 5.76
N THR A 122 -9.96 9.26 5.23
CA THR A 122 -10.03 7.88 4.73
C THR A 122 -10.06 7.91 3.21
N ILE A 123 -9.07 7.26 2.61
CA ILE A 123 -8.93 7.14 1.17
C ILE A 123 -9.33 5.73 0.79
N ASN A 124 -10.27 5.60 -0.14
CA ASN A 124 -10.55 4.35 -0.82
C ASN A 124 -10.39 4.60 -2.31
N ALA A 125 -9.49 3.86 -2.99
CA ALA A 125 -9.26 4.06 -4.41
C ALA A 125 -10.56 3.86 -5.21
N GLY A 126 -10.85 4.78 -6.12
CA GLY A 126 -12.07 4.77 -6.95
C GLY A 126 -13.34 5.27 -6.25
N HIS A 127 -13.24 5.86 -5.05
CA HIS A 127 -14.40 6.34 -4.28
C HIS A 127 -14.34 7.85 -4.03
N ALA A 128 -15.50 8.52 -3.98
CA ALA A 128 -15.64 9.93 -3.57
C ALA A 128 -14.65 10.90 -4.26
N GLY A 129 -14.39 10.70 -5.56
CA GLY A 129 -13.46 11.54 -6.34
C GLY A 129 -11.98 11.13 -6.26
N VAL A 130 -11.64 10.11 -5.47
CA VAL A 130 -10.32 9.48 -5.48
C VAL A 130 -10.13 8.65 -6.76
N PRO A 131 -8.99 8.78 -7.47
CA PRO A 131 -8.67 7.94 -8.63
C PRO A 131 -8.73 6.45 -8.31
N SER A 132 -9.05 5.63 -9.31
CA SER A 132 -9.05 4.16 -9.19
C SER A 132 -7.66 3.57 -8.99
N THR A 133 -6.63 4.29 -9.46
CA THR A 133 -5.22 3.95 -9.30
C THR A 133 -4.57 5.01 -8.42
N VAL A 134 -4.15 4.60 -7.23
CA VAL A 134 -3.42 5.45 -6.29
C VAL A 134 -2.12 4.73 -5.98
N THR A 135 -0.99 5.41 -6.15
CA THR A 135 0.34 4.92 -5.76
C THR A 135 1.03 5.88 -4.80
N ASP A 136 0.54 7.12 -4.74
CA ASP A 136 1.15 8.23 -4.03
C ASP A 136 0.15 8.95 -3.14
N ILE A 137 0.62 9.24 -1.93
CA ILE A 137 0.00 10.15 -0.98
C ILE A 137 1.04 11.21 -0.66
N VAL A 138 0.69 12.46 -0.94
CA VAL A 138 1.57 13.62 -0.80
C VAL A 138 0.93 14.61 0.16
N VAL A 139 1.74 15.17 1.04
CA VAL A 139 1.30 16.30 1.88
C VAL A 139 1.78 17.60 1.23
N LEU A 140 0.86 18.52 1.00
CA LEU A 140 1.17 19.82 0.42
C LEU A 140 0.94 20.91 1.47
N ASN A 141 1.89 21.85 1.59
CA ASN A 141 1.60 23.13 2.22
C ASN A 141 0.83 24.02 1.24
N GLY A 142 -0.49 24.10 1.38
CA GLY A 142 -1.36 24.91 0.52
C GLY A 142 -1.48 26.39 0.92
N GLY A 143 -0.83 26.79 2.01
CA GLY A 143 -0.90 28.13 2.57
C GLY A 143 0.12 29.09 1.96
N SER A 144 0.00 30.37 2.31
CA SER A 144 0.91 31.44 1.84
C SER A 144 2.22 31.53 2.61
N SER A 145 2.35 30.80 3.72
CA SER A 145 3.49 30.85 4.64
C SER A 145 4.03 29.45 4.92
N ALA A 146 5.30 29.34 5.30
CA ALA A 146 5.88 28.06 5.66
C ALA A 146 5.17 27.43 6.86
N LEU A 147 5.12 26.09 6.93
CA LEU A 147 4.56 25.39 8.08
C LEU A 147 5.40 25.67 9.33
N THR A 148 4.73 26.10 10.40
CA THR A 148 5.33 26.37 11.71
C THR A 148 4.57 25.58 12.78
N GLY A 149 5.18 25.44 13.97
CA GLY A 149 4.60 24.66 15.06
C GLY A 149 4.76 23.14 14.88
N ILE A 150 3.91 22.38 15.57
CA ILE A 150 3.94 20.91 15.60
C ILE A 150 2.82 20.39 14.70
N ASN A 151 3.08 20.32 13.39
CA ASN A 151 2.20 19.63 12.45
C ASN A 151 2.68 18.19 12.31
N THR A 152 1.79 17.22 12.45
CA THR A 152 2.12 15.80 12.30
C THR A 152 1.25 15.16 11.26
N VAL A 153 1.79 14.22 10.51
CA VAL A 153 1.00 13.34 9.66
C VAL A 153 1.34 11.91 10.00
N THR A 154 0.32 11.11 10.28
CA THR A 154 0.41 9.66 10.38
C THR A 154 -0.48 9.07 9.31
N ALA A 155 0.00 8.05 8.60
CA ALA A 155 -0.84 7.30 7.69
C ALA A 155 -0.58 5.81 7.82
N SER A 156 -1.61 5.05 7.51
CA SER A 156 -1.52 3.63 7.25
C SER A 156 -2.21 3.31 5.94
N ALA A 157 -1.70 2.34 5.20
CA ALA A 157 -2.20 1.98 3.89
C ALA A 157 -2.17 0.47 3.69
N THR A 158 -3.23 -0.03 3.05
CA THR A 158 -3.27 -1.38 2.49
C THR A 158 -2.91 -1.29 1.01
N VAL A 159 -1.80 -1.90 0.64
CA VAL A 159 -1.19 -1.87 -0.69
C VAL A 159 -1.44 -3.21 -1.37
N ARG A 160 -1.92 -3.18 -2.62
CA ARG A 160 -2.07 -4.35 -3.48
C ARG A 160 -0.71 -4.69 -4.08
N VAL A 161 -0.12 -5.78 -3.59
CA VAL A 161 1.10 -6.37 -4.13
C VAL A 161 0.69 -7.38 -5.19
N GLY A 162 0.28 -6.87 -6.35
CA GLY A 162 0.20 -7.69 -7.56
C GLY A 162 1.61 -7.89 -8.13
N GLU A 163 1.92 -9.08 -8.63
CA GLU A 163 3.08 -9.31 -9.49
C GLU A 163 3.00 -8.29 -10.61
N VAL A 164 3.93 -7.33 -10.64
CA VAL A 164 4.13 -6.44 -11.78
C VAL A 164 4.24 -7.40 -12.95
N THR A 165 3.21 -7.48 -13.80
CA THR A 165 3.30 -8.23 -15.03
C THR A 165 4.45 -7.60 -15.79
N ALA A 166 5.63 -8.19 -15.64
CA ALA A 166 6.74 -7.97 -16.50
C ALA A 166 6.21 -8.45 -17.85
N ASN A 167 5.77 -7.48 -18.64
CA ASN A 167 5.42 -7.67 -20.03
C ASN A 167 6.73 -8.00 -20.75
N TRP A 168 7.28 -9.18 -20.49
CA TRP A 168 8.36 -9.74 -21.25
C TRP A 168 7.74 -10.11 -22.59
N HIS A 169 7.92 -9.18 -23.51
CA HIS A 169 7.74 -9.38 -24.93
C HIS A 169 8.15 -10.80 -25.31
N GLN A 170 7.17 -11.59 -25.72
CA GLN A 170 7.40 -12.82 -26.46
C GLN A 170 7.77 -12.44 -27.89
N HIS A 171 8.93 -11.81 -28.04
CA HIS A 171 9.62 -11.58 -29.30
C HIS A 171 11.02 -12.15 -29.18
N GLY A 172 11.17 -13.38 -29.68
CA GLY A 172 12.44 -14.08 -29.77
C GLY A 172 12.31 -15.23 -30.75
N HIS A 173 12.45 -14.90 -32.03
CA HIS A 173 12.61 -15.83 -33.14
C HIS A 173 13.83 -16.76 -32.94
N ASP A 174 13.68 -17.96 -33.49
CA ASP A 174 14.69 -18.88 -34.02
C ASP A 174 16.18 -18.62 -33.72
N VAL A 175 16.83 -19.66 -33.17
CA VAL A 175 18.07 -20.20 -33.72
C VAL A 175 18.22 -21.66 -33.26
N GLY A 176 18.29 -22.57 -34.24
CA GLY A 176 18.34 -24.02 -34.01
C GLY A 176 19.66 -24.53 -33.46
N VAL A 177 19.68 -25.84 -33.17
CA VAL A 177 20.71 -26.84 -33.49
C VAL A 177 20.12 -28.17 -33.00
N GLY A 178 19.86 -29.09 -33.92
CA GLY A 178 19.39 -30.44 -33.62
C GLY A 178 19.92 -31.40 -34.67
N ASN A 179 21.21 -31.73 -34.56
CA ASN A 179 21.84 -32.84 -35.27
C ASN A 179 22.10 -33.99 -34.28
N SER A 180 22.02 -35.22 -34.79
CA SER A 180 22.41 -36.53 -34.22
C SER A 180 21.37 -37.17 -33.28
N ASN A 181 20.90 -38.42 -33.46
CA ASN A 181 21.36 -39.58 -34.23
C ASN A 181 20.17 -40.38 -34.79
#